data_AF-A0A265UWL9-F1
#
_entry.id   AF-A0A265UWL9-F1
#
_cell.length_a   1.000
_cell.length_b   1.000
_cell.length_c   1.000
_cell.angle_alpha   90.00
_cell.angle_beta   90.00
_cell.angle_gamma   90.00
#
_symmetry.space_group_name_H-M   'P 1'
#
loop_
_entity.id
_entity.type
_entity.pdbx_description
1 polymer ?
#
loop_
_entity_poly.entity_id
_entity_poly.type
_entity_poly.pdbx_seq_one_letter_code
_entity_poly.pdbx_strand_id
1 'polypeptide(L)'
;MRHLILFFTAIIMFPLFMYPQDISGIDYISPFHEGLAAIKKGNEWAFITTNGELVIDYRSDVVVSSMDDMAYPVFNSERCLIVEEKKGISYFGYIDTSGKTVIEPQFLNATNFNNGLAIILKLYKDVIGQNDVLDKRMIDYNYMELTINPNGDIVHYLSKKPTHITLSKNFLPRPPEIRSKFLNKQVIAIKDKNNTYSIKKI
;
A
#
# COMPACT_ATOMS: atom_id res chain seq x y z
N MET A 1 17.96 -64.23 14.06
CA MET A 1 18.36 -62.80 14.11
C MET A 1 17.56 -62.04 13.08
N ARG A 2 16.62 -61.21 13.51
CA ARG A 2 16.07 -60.08 12.74
C ARG A 2 15.39 -59.16 13.76
N HIS A 3 16.06 -58.05 14.08
CA HIS A 3 15.64 -57.10 15.09
C HIS A 3 14.42 -56.32 14.59
N LEU A 4 13.35 -56.36 15.38
CA LEU A 4 12.18 -55.51 15.24
C LEU A 4 12.52 -54.16 15.92
N ILE A 5 12.81 -53.13 15.13
CA ILE A 5 13.01 -51.78 15.64
C ILE A 5 11.64 -51.09 15.63
N LEU A 6 11.02 -51.01 16.81
CA LEU A 6 9.86 -50.15 17.06
C LEU A 6 10.35 -48.71 17.20
N PHE A 7 10.15 -47.90 16.16
CA PHE A 7 10.34 -46.45 16.23
C PHE A 7 9.12 -45.83 16.94
N PHE A 8 9.26 -45.56 18.24
CA PHE A 8 8.28 -44.82 19.03
C PHE A 8 8.43 -43.33 18.67
N THR A 9 7.65 -42.83 17.72
CA THR A 9 7.57 -41.39 17.46
C THR A 9 6.80 -40.74 18.59
N ALA A 10 7.52 -40.24 19.60
CA ALA A 10 6.96 -39.37 20.61
C ALA A 10 6.58 -38.04 19.94
N ILE A 11 5.31 -37.89 19.56
CA ILE A 11 4.71 -36.60 19.25
C ILE A 11 4.64 -35.87 20.59
N ILE A 12 5.65 -35.05 20.89
CA ILE A 12 5.59 -34.08 21.98
C ILE A 12 4.53 -33.07 21.56
N MET A 13 3.28 -33.31 21.98
CA MET A 13 2.24 -32.29 22.06
C MET A 13 2.72 -31.27 23.09
N PHE A 14 3.56 -30.34 22.64
CA PHE A 14 3.88 -29.15 23.41
C PHE A 14 2.55 -28.40 23.54
N PRO A 15 1.96 -28.26 24.75
CA PRO A 15 0.80 -27.42 24.90
C PRO A 15 1.20 -26.02 24.45
N LEU A 16 0.61 -25.55 23.35
CA LEU A 16 0.65 -24.15 22.96
C LEU A 16 -0.11 -23.39 24.05
N PHE A 17 0.59 -23.05 25.12
CA PHE A 17 0.13 -22.05 26.06
C PHE A 17 0.11 -20.74 25.29
N MET A 18 -1.04 -20.41 24.70
CA MET A 18 -1.30 -19.07 24.20
C MET A 18 -1.39 -18.17 25.44
N TYR A 19 -0.29 -17.50 25.75
CA TYR A 19 -0.31 -16.44 26.74
C TYR A 19 -1.26 -15.35 26.25
N PRO A 20 -2.23 -14.91 27.05
CA PRO A 20 -3.02 -13.73 26.72
C PRO A 20 -2.07 -12.56 26.46
N GLN A 21 -2.05 -12.04 25.24
CA GLN A 21 -1.34 -10.80 24.94
C GLN A 21 -2.13 -9.67 25.60
N ASP A 22 -1.59 -9.11 26.68
CA ASP A 22 -2.17 -7.93 27.31
C ASP A 22 -1.79 -6.69 26.51
N ILE A 23 -2.70 -6.28 25.61
CA ILE A 23 -2.51 -5.07 24.80
C ILE A 23 -3.06 -3.87 25.59
N SER A 24 -2.17 -3.11 26.21
CA SER A 24 -2.52 -1.94 27.02
C SER A 24 -1.84 -0.66 26.53
N GLY A 25 -2.40 0.50 26.95
CA GLY A 25 -1.90 1.82 26.55
C GLY A 25 -2.19 2.15 25.08
N ILE A 26 -3.38 1.82 24.61
CA ILE A 26 -3.86 2.11 23.25
C ILE A 26 -4.54 3.49 23.26
N ASP A 27 -4.13 4.36 22.35
CA ASP A 27 -4.68 5.72 22.21
C ASP A 27 -5.97 5.75 21.37
N TYR A 28 -6.08 4.82 20.42
CA TYR A 28 -7.22 4.71 19.51
C TYR A 28 -7.40 3.30 18.96
N ILE A 29 -8.63 2.90 18.73
CA ILE A 29 -9.02 1.63 18.09
C ILE A 29 -10.00 1.95 16.97
N SER A 30 -9.69 1.52 15.74
CA SER A 30 -10.59 1.69 14.59
C SER A 30 -11.73 0.66 14.60
N PRO A 31 -12.82 0.91 13.86
CA PRO A 31 -13.74 -0.15 13.48
C PRO A 31 -13.02 -1.30 12.75
N PHE A 32 -13.61 -2.49 12.79
CA PHE A 32 -13.13 -3.63 12.03
C PHE A 32 -13.43 -3.47 10.53
N HIS A 33 -12.42 -3.72 9.71
CA HIS A 33 -12.51 -3.86 8.25
C HIS A 33 -11.82 -5.15 7.84
N GLU A 34 -12.53 -5.99 7.09
CA GLU A 34 -12.03 -7.31 6.64
C GLU A 34 -11.50 -8.20 7.79
N GLY A 35 -12.10 -8.07 8.99
CA GLY A 35 -11.74 -8.84 10.17
C GLY A 35 -10.55 -8.30 10.97
N LEU A 36 -10.00 -7.13 10.58
CA LEU A 36 -8.90 -6.47 11.28
C LEU A 36 -9.30 -5.08 11.78
N ALA A 37 -8.83 -4.70 12.96
CA ALA A 37 -8.92 -3.35 13.49
C ALA A 37 -7.52 -2.75 13.68
N ALA A 38 -7.34 -1.50 13.30
CA ALA A 38 -6.12 -0.76 13.54
C ALA A 38 -6.13 -0.19 14.97
N ILE A 39 -5.06 -0.43 15.72
CA ILE A 39 -4.85 0.15 17.05
C ILE A 39 -3.67 1.11 17.01
N LYS A 40 -3.79 2.24 17.71
CA LYS A 40 -2.77 3.29 17.73
C LYS A 40 -2.09 3.36 19.08
N LYS A 41 -0.76 3.49 19.06
CA LYS A 41 0.04 3.83 20.23
C LYS A 41 1.11 4.85 19.84
N GLY A 42 1.04 6.05 20.39
CA GLY A 42 1.87 7.17 19.99
C GLY A 42 1.68 7.54 18.52
N ASN A 43 2.74 7.37 17.71
CA ASN A 43 2.72 7.68 16.28
C ASN A 43 2.66 6.43 15.40
N GLU A 44 2.47 5.25 15.99
CA GLU A 44 2.52 3.98 15.30
C GLU A 44 1.17 3.27 15.36
N TRP A 45 0.95 2.40 14.39
CA TRP A 45 -0.26 1.61 14.27
C TRP A 45 0.07 0.12 14.20
N ALA A 46 -0.73 -0.68 14.85
CA ALA A 46 -0.73 -2.13 14.75
C ALA A 46 -2.10 -2.62 14.31
N PHE A 47 -2.23 -3.91 13.98
CA PHE A 47 -3.53 -4.51 13.64
C PHE A 47 -3.84 -5.70 14.53
N ILE A 48 -5.09 -5.77 14.97
CA ILE A 48 -5.63 -6.86 15.77
C ILE A 48 -6.76 -7.59 15.04
N THR A 49 -6.91 -8.88 15.33
CA THR A 49 -8.03 -9.69 14.86
C THR A 49 -9.30 -9.41 15.66
N THR A 50 -10.44 -9.96 15.24
CA THR A 50 -11.71 -9.89 15.98
C THR A 50 -11.64 -10.53 17.37
N ASN A 51 -10.66 -11.38 17.63
CA ASN A 51 -10.43 -12.00 18.94
C ASN A 51 -9.54 -11.13 19.85
N GLY A 52 -9.07 -9.97 19.36
CA GLY A 52 -8.16 -9.09 20.09
C GLY A 52 -6.68 -9.50 20.00
N GLU A 53 -6.33 -10.45 19.13
CA GLU A 53 -4.95 -10.90 18.96
C GLU A 53 -4.19 -9.97 18.01
N LEU A 54 -2.98 -9.56 18.40
CA LEU A 54 -2.07 -8.78 17.55
C LEU A 54 -1.60 -9.62 16.36
N VAL A 55 -1.92 -9.20 15.14
CA VAL A 55 -1.50 -9.89 13.90
C VAL A 55 -0.37 -9.18 13.17
N ILE A 56 -0.37 -7.84 13.22
CA ILE A 56 0.69 -7.00 12.65
C ILE A 56 1.15 -6.07 13.75
N ASP A 57 2.44 -6.12 14.05
CA ASP A 57 3.05 -5.29 15.08
C ASP A 57 3.07 -3.80 14.70
N TYR A 58 3.37 -2.95 15.67
CA TYR A 58 3.39 -1.51 15.51
C TYR A 58 4.36 -1.09 14.42
N ARG A 59 3.84 -0.25 13.52
CA ARG A 59 4.56 0.28 12.37
C ARG A 59 4.14 1.71 12.07
N SER A 60 5.10 2.50 11.63
CA SER A 60 4.95 3.94 11.35
C SER A 60 4.75 4.25 9.86
N ASP A 61 4.91 3.25 9.00
CA ASP A 61 4.88 3.38 7.55
C ASP A 61 3.49 3.15 6.93
N VAL A 62 2.47 2.80 7.71
CA VAL A 62 1.10 2.64 7.21
C VAL A 62 0.43 3.98 6.96
N VAL A 63 -0.33 4.06 5.86
CA VAL A 63 -0.97 5.30 5.45
C VAL A 63 -2.35 5.43 6.09
N VAL A 64 -2.50 6.49 6.89
CA VAL A 64 -3.78 6.87 7.50
C VAL A 64 -4.71 7.41 6.43
N SER A 65 -5.93 6.88 6.37
CA SER A 65 -6.95 7.29 5.42
C SER A 65 -8.14 7.91 6.14
N SER A 66 -8.64 9.03 5.62
CA SER A 66 -9.81 9.70 6.18
C SER A 66 -11.10 9.05 5.69
N MET A 67 -11.91 8.55 6.63
CA MET A 67 -13.21 7.91 6.43
C MET A 67 -14.19 8.49 7.46
N ASP A 68 -15.24 9.17 7.00
CA ASP A 68 -16.34 9.69 7.86
C ASP A 68 -15.85 10.41 9.13
N ASP A 69 -15.03 11.45 8.94
CA ASP A 69 -14.39 12.26 9.99
C ASP A 69 -13.40 11.52 10.92
N MET A 70 -13.16 10.23 10.65
CA MET A 70 -12.15 9.42 11.34
C MET A 70 -10.93 9.21 10.43
N ALA A 71 -9.76 8.99 11.03
CA ALA A 71 -8.51 8.83 10.30
C ALA A 71 -7.73 7.64 10.88
N TYR A 72 -7.69 6.54 10.13
CA TYR A 72 -6.96 5.32 10.50
C TYR A 72 -6.49 4.56 9.24
N PRO A 73 -5.44 3.74 9.31
CA PRO A 73 -5.07 2.84 8.23
C PRO A 73 -6.09 1.70 8.14
N VAL A 74 -6.33 1.19 6.93
CA VAL A 74 -7.40 0.23 6.68
C VAL A 74 -6.97 -0.84 5.68
N PHE A 75 -7.43 -2.06 5.92
CA PHE A 75 -7.37 -3.14 4.94
C PHE A 75 -8.61 -3.11 4.06
N ASN A 76 -8.38 -3.05 2.75
CA ASN A 76 -9.40 -3.29 1.74
C ASN A 76 -8.82 -4.21 0.68
N SER A 77 -9.61 -5.18 0.22
CA SER A 77 -9.17 -6.22 -0.71
C SER A 77 -7.87 -6.88 -0.25
N GLU A 78 -7.77 -7.17 1.05
CA GLU A 78 -6.63 -7.80 1.72
C GLU A 78 -5.32 -7.00 1.60
N ARG A 79 -5.41 -5.69 1.36
CA ARG A 79 -4.24 -4.80 1.23
C ARG A 79 -4.39 -3.56 2.10
N CYS A 80 -3.30 -3.19 2.75
CA CYS A 80 -3.15 -1.91 3.45
C CYS A 80 -2.04 -1.09 2.78
N LEU A 81 -2.29 0.20 2.60
CA LEU A 81 -1.37 1.13 1.98
C LEU A 81 -0.21 1.46 2.93
N ILE A 82 1.02 1.43 2.41
CA ILE A 82 2.25 1.83 3.12
C ILE A 82 3.02 2.89 2.32
N VAL A 83 3.90 3.62 3.01
CA VAL A 83 4.73 4.68 2.44
C VAL A 83 6.19 4.56 2.90
N GLU A 84 7.11 4.80 1.97
CA GLU A 84 8.55 4.84 2.24
C GLU A 84 9.13 6.14 1.65
N GLU A 85 9.97 6.85 2.40
CA GLU A 85 10.65 8.04 1.90
C GLU A 85 12.05 7.70 1.36
N LYS A 86 12.30 8.05 0.08
CA LYS A 86 13.62 7.92 -0.56
C LYS A 86 14.07 9.28 -1.07
N LYS A 87 15.16 9.80 -0.50
CA LYS A 87 15.75 11.11 -0.87
C LYS A 87 14.74 12.27 -0.79
N GLY A 88 13.87 12.26 0.22
CA GLY A 88 12.85 13.29 0.40
C GLY A 88 11.63 13.18 -0.51
N ILE A 89 11.43 12.02 -1.15
CA ILE A 89 10.27 11.72 -2.00
C ILE A 89 9.58 10.50 -1.43
N SER A 90 8.28 10.59 -1.20
CA SER A 90 7.45 9.49 -0.73
C SER A 90 7.09 8.55 -1.88
N TYR A 91 7.22 7.25 -1.63
CA TYR A 91 6.79 6.18 -2.52
C TYR A 91 5.80 5.30 -1.79
N PHE A 92 4.77 4.85 -2.51
CA PHE A 92 3.66 4.10 -1.94
C PHE A 92 3.68 2.65 -2.43
N GLY A 93 3.32 1.76 -1.53
CA GLY A 93 3.25 0.31 -1.72
C GLY A 93 2.14 -0.31 -0.88
N TYR A 94 2.08 -1.64 -0.80
CA TYR A 94 1.04 -2.34 -0.07
C TYR A 94 1.55 -3.56 0.68
N ILE A 95 1.00 -3.77 1.87
CA ILE A 95 1.18 -4.97 2.68
C ILE A 95 -0.07 -5.85 2.63
N ASP A 96 0.09 -7.15 2.84
CA ASP A 96 -1.00 -8.09 3.10
C ASP A 96 -1.42 -8.10 4.59
N THR A 97 -2.44 -8.91 4.90
CA THR A 97 -3.00 -9.09 6.24
C THR A 97 -2.04 -9.77 7.23
N SER A 98 -0.93 -10.33 6.76
CA SER A 98 0.18 -10.81 7.61
C SER A 98 1.21 -9.72 7.90
N GLY A 99 1.09 -8.55 7.28
CA GLY A 99 2.01 -7.43 7.41
C GLY A 99 3.18 -7.46 6.43
N LYS A 100 3.24 -8.47 5.55
CA LYS A 100 4.28 -8.63 4.54
C LYS A 100 4.04 -7.68 3.37
N THR A 101 5.09 -7.02 2.90
CA THR A 101 5.04 -6.22 1.68
C THR A 101 4.80 -7.11 0.46
N VAL A 102 3.68 -6.88 -0.23
CA VAL A 102 3.31 -7.56 -1.48
C VAL A 102 3.64 -6.69 -2.68
N ILE A 103 3.46 -5.38 -2.55
CA ILE A 103 3.80 -4.41 -3.58
C ILE A 103 4.78 -3.41 -2.97
N GLU A 104 6.02 -3.46 -3.44
CA GLU A 104 7.09 -2.58 -2.96
C GLU A 104 6.74 -1.09 -3.17
N PRO A 105 7.09 -0.21 -2.22
CA PRO A 105 6.97 1.24 -2.38
C PRO A 105 7.68 1.76 -3.63
N GLN A 106 6.89 2.02 -4.67
CA GLN A 106 7.38 2.43 -5.99
C GLN A 106 6.47 3.45 -6.70
N PHE A 107 5.25 3.66 -6.22
CA PHE A 107 4.31 4.60 -6.82
C PHE A 107 4.49 6.00 -6.22
N LEU A 108 4.35 7.05 -7.03
CA LEU A 108 4.46 8.43 -6.53
C LEU A 108 3.27 8.84 -5.66
N ASN A 109 2.14 8.17 -5.83
CA ASN A 109 0.95 8.27 -5.01
C ASN A 109 0.06 7.04 -5.26
N ALA A 110 -0.80 6.70 -4.30
CA ALA A 110 -1.68 5.55 -4.37
C ALA A 110 -2.90 5.73 -3.46
N THR A 111 -4.05 5.17 -3.86
CA THR A 111 -5.23 5.06 -2.99
C THR A 111 -5.23 3.72 -2.25
N ASN A 112 -6.03 3.58 -1.19
CA ASN A 112 -6.43 2.24 -0.75
C ASN A 112 -7.12 1.50 -1.89
N PHE A 113 -7.11 0.18 -1.79
CA PHE A 113 -7.98 -0.64 -2.62
C PHE A 113 -9.45 -0.36 -2.31
N ASN A 114 -10.27 -0.44 -3.35
CA ASN A 114 -11.71 -0.34 -3.27
C ASN A 114 -12.29 -1.31 -4.31
N ASN A 115 -12.96 -2.36 -3.85
CA ASN A 115 -13.50 -3.42 -4.71
C ASN A 115 -12.46 -4.07 -5.64
N GLY A 116 -11.28 -4.41 -5.10
CA GLY A 116 -10.23 -5.10 -5.84
C GLY A 116 -9.41 -4.21 -6.77
N LEU A 117 -9.59 -2.89 -6.76
CA LEU A 117 -8.78 -1.95 -7.54
C LEU A 117 -8.25 -0.81 -6.68
N ALA A 118 -7.03 -0.38 -6.95
CA ALA A 118 -6.47 0.86 -6.42
C ALA A 118 -6.02 1.78 -7.57
N ILE A 119 -6.13 3.09 -7.39
CA ILE A 119 -5.56 4.07 -8.33
C ILE A 119 -4.16 4.42 -7.86
N ILE A 120 -3.19 4.40 -8.77
CA ILE A 120 -1.79 4.70 -8.48
C ILE A 120 -1.19 5.63 -9.54
N LEU A 121 -0.12 6.34 -9.16
CA LEU A 121 0.72 7.11 -10.06
C LEU A 121 2.03 6.35 -10.32
N LYS A 122 2.08 5.64 -11.45
CA LYS A 122 3.26 4.85 -11.84
C LYS A 122 4.32 5.75 -12.44
N LEU A 123 5.50 5.73 -11.85
CA LEU A 123 6.68 6.41 -12.37
C LEU A 123 7.30 5.62 -13.53
N TYR A 124 7.69 6.34 -14.58
CA TYR A 124 8.46 5.88 -15.72
C TYR A 124 9.74 6.69 -15.80
N LYS A 125 10.82 6.04 -16.25
CA LYS A 125 12.15 6.61 -16.37
C LYS A 125 12.66 6.30 -17.77
N ASP A 126 12.79 7.34 -18.58
CA ASP A 126 13.25 7.25 -19.95
C ASP A 126 14.65 7.87 -20.07
N VAL A 127 15.55 7.20 -20.80
CA VAL A 127 16.83 7.80 -21.17
C VAL A 127 16.63 8.48 -22.52
N ILE A 128 16.63 9.81 -22.51
CA ILE A 128 16.32 10.63 -23.69
C ILE A 128 17.57 11.05 -24.46
N GLY A 129 18.76 10.75 -23.93
CA GLY A 129 20.03 11.03 -24.58
C GLY A 129 21.23 10.82 -23.67
N GLN A 130 22.41 11.09 -24.21
CA GLN A 130 23.68 11.13 -23.50
C GLN A 130 24.39 12.43 -23.83
N ASN A 131 24.95 13.08 -22.81
CA ASN A 131 25.89 14.16 -22.99
C ASN A 131 27.29 13.54 -23.00
N ASP A 132 27.89 13.44 -24.19
CA ASP A 132 29.19 12.78 -24.38
C ASP A 132 30.34 13.54 -23.70
N VAL A 133 30.24 14.86 -23.63
CA VAL A 133 31.27 15.71 -22.99
C VAL A 133 31.33 15.48 -21.48
N LEU A 134 30.18 15.25 -20.84
CA LEU A 134 30.07 15.06 -19.40
C LEU A 134 29.98 13.59 -18.97
N ASP A 135 29.94 12.67 -19.93
CA ASP A 135 29.61 11.25 -19.73
C ASP A 135 28.36 11.04 -18.85
N LYS A 136 27.28 11.76 -19.17
CA LYS A 136 26.04 11.75 -18.37
C LYS A 136 24.82 11.43 -19.22
N ARG A 137 24.04 10.44 -18.76
CA ARG A 137 22.71 10.15 -19.32
C ARG A 137 21.72 11.24 -18.96
N MET A 138 20.98 11.72 -19.94
CA MET A 138 19.84 12.61 -19.77
C MET A 138 18.60 11.75 -19.53
N ILE A 139 18.01 11.92 -18.35
CA ILE A 139 16.88 11.11 -17.90
C ILE A 139 15.64 11.99 -17.84
N ASP A 140 14.57 11.53 -18.46
CA ASP A 140 13.24 12.09 -18.31
C ASP A 140 12.41 11.20 -17.38
N TYR A 141 11.74 11.82 -16.42
CA TYR A 141 10.83 11.13 -15.51
C TYR A 141 9.41 11.58 -15.81
N ASN A 142 8.52 10.61 -15.99
CA ASN A 142 7.12 10.85 -16.23
C ASN A 142 6.29 9.93 -15.34
N TYR A 143 5.03 10.28 -15.07
CA TYR A 143 4.11 9.35 -14.44
C TYR A 143 2.79 9.23 -15.20
N MET A 144 2.11 8.10 -15.00
CA MET A 144 0.75 7.89 -15.48
C MET A 144 -0.16 7.48 -14.33
N GLU A 145 -1.39 7.92 -14.41
CA GLU A 145 -2.45 7.50 -13.50
C GLU A 145 -3.15 6.27 -14.07
N LEU A 146 -3.20 5.20 -13.28
CA LEU A 146 -3.70 3.89 -13.69
C LEU A 146 -4.27 3.12 -12.50
N THR A 147 -4.99 2.03 -12.77
CA THR A 147 -5.49 1.12 -11.74
C THR A 147 -4.68 -0.16 -11.69
N ILE A 148 -4.53 -0.72 -10.49
CA ILE A 148 -3.92 -2.03 -10.25
C ILE A 148 -4.87 -2.96 -9.49
N ASN A 149 -4.70 -4.27 -9.68
CA ASN A 149 -5.33 -5.30 -8.84
C ASN A 149 -4.48 -5.57 -7.56
N PRO A 150 -4.93 -6.40 -6.59
CA PRO A 150 -4.19 -6.67 -5.35
C PRO A 150 -2.84 -7.39 -5.55
N ASN A 151 -2.58 -7.95 -6.74
CA ASN A 151 -1.31 -8.56 -7.11
C ASN A 151 -0.31 -7.54 -7.67
N GLY A 152 -0.75 -6.30 -7.95
CA GLY A 152 0.05 -5.25 -8.55
C GLY A 152 -0.02 -5.20 -10.08
N ASP A 153 -0.87 -6.03 -10.71
CA ASP A 153 -1.04 -6.01 -12.15
C ASP A 153 -1.83 -4.77 -12.59
N ILE A 154 -1.38 -4.15 -13.68
CA ILE A 154 -2.08 -3.00 -14.28
C ILE A 154 -3.37 -3.48 -14.94
N VAL A 155 -4.49 -2.85 -14.57
CA VAL A 155 -5.82 -3.19 -15.13
C VAL A 155 -6.30 -2.13 -16.11
N HIS A 156 -6.21 -0.83 -15.77
CA HIS A 156 -6.69 0.25 -16.63
C HIS A 156 -5.77 1.48 -16.61
N TYR A 157 -5.51 2.06 -17.78
CA TYR A 157 -4.88 3.37 -17.91
C TYR A 157 -5.94 4.47 -17.81
N LEU A 158 -5.78 5.41 -16.86
CA LEU A 158 -6.70 6.52 -16.64
C LEU A 158 -6.21 7.81 -17.31
N SER A 159 -4.92 8.10 -17.22
CA SER A 159 -4.32 9.23 -17.94
C SER A 159 -4.03 8.86 -19.39
N LYS A 160 -4.47 9.70 -20.35
CA LYS A 160 -4.22 9.50 -21.79
C LYS A 160 -2.75 9.69 -22.19
N LYS A 161 -2.00 10.51 -21.46
CA LYS A 161 -0.60 10.85 -21.75
C LYS A 161 0.21 10.89 -20.45
N PRO A 162 1.50 10.53 -20.49
CA PRO A 162 2.40 10.72 -19.35
C PRO A 162 2.49 12.20 -18.94
N THR A 163 2.72 12.45 -17.66
CA THR A 163 2.98 13.77 -17.11
C THR A 163 4.42 13.84 -16.61
N HIS A 164 5.18 14.79 -17.14
CA HIS A 164 6.56 15.05 -16.72
C HIS A 164 6.63 15.42 -15.24
N ILE A 165 7.70 14.97 -14.59
CA ILE A 165 7.97 15.24 -13.20
C ILE A 165 9.46 15.32 -12.90
N THR A 166 9.84 16.26 -12.04
CA THR A 166 11.21 16.38 -11.53
C THR A 166 11.30 15.71 -10.17
N LEU A 167 12.05 14.61 -10.07
CA LEU A 167 12.25 13.86 -8.83
C LEU A 167 13.33 14.51 -7.95
N SER A 168 12.94 15.54 -7.24
CA SER A 168 13.77 16.18 -6.20
C SER A 168 12.87 16.80 -5.15
N LYS A 169 13.24 16.68 -3.86
CA LYS A 169 12.51 17.27 -2.74
C LYS A 169 12.17 18.75 -2.94
N ASN A 170 13.04 19.50 -3.64
CA ASN A 170 12.83 20.93 -3.92
C ASN A 170 11.71 21.18 -4.94
N PHE A 171 11.46 20.24 -5.83
CA PHE A 171 10.45 20.34 -6.89
C PHE A 171 9.21 19.47 -6.62
N LEU A 172 9.34 18.48 -5.74
CA LEU A 172 8.28 17.56 -5.34
C LEU A 172 8.22 17.46 -3.80
N PRO A 173 7.77 18.52 -3.11
CA PRO A 173 7.68 18.55 -1.66
C PRO A 173 6.53 17.70 -1.11
N ARG A 174 5.55 17.35 -1.96
CA ARG A 174 4.40 16.50 -1.63
C ARG A 174 4.08 15.57 -2.80
N PRO A 175 3.47 14.39 -2.54
CA PRO A 175 3.03 13.47 -3.59
C PRO A 175 2.16 14.18 -4.65
N PRO A 176 2.31 13.86 -5.95
CA PRO A 176 1.41 14.40 -6.97
C PRO A 176 -0.02 13.94 -6.72
N GLU A 177 -1.00 14.80 -6.99
CA GLU A 177 -2.41 14.52 -6.71
C GLU A 177 -2.99 13.51 -7.71
N ILE A 178 -3.68 12.50 -7.19
CA ILE A 178 -4.52 11.59 -7.99
C ILE A 178 -5.76 12.37 -8.43
N ARG A 179 -6.03 12.40 -9.73
CA ARG A 179 -7.12 13.20 -10.30
C ARG A 179 -8.40 12.41 -10.51
N SER A 180 -8.33 11.09 -10.45
CA SER A 180 -9.48 10.20 -10.61
C SER A 180 -10.02 9.72 -9.28
N LYS A 181 -11.31 9.39 -9.27
CA LYS A 181 -11.99 8.79 -8.13
C LYS A 181 -12.98 7.74 -8.60
N PHE A 182 -13.10 6.66 -7.83
CA PHE A 182 -14.16 5.69 -8.02
C PHE A 182 -15.51 6.35 -7.72
N LEU A 183 -16.48 6.17 -8.61
CA LEU A 183 -17.88 6.50 -8.35
C LEU A 183 -18.64 5.27 -7.85
N ASN A 184 -18.28 4.09 -8.35
CA ASN A 184 -18.74 2.78 -7.90
C ASN A 184 -17.76 1.69 -8.39
N LYS A 185 -18.15 0.42 -8.27
CA LYS A 185 -17.37 -0.77 -8.67
C LYS A 185 -16.93 -0.81 -10.14
N GLN A 186 -17.65 -0.13 -11.03
CA GLN A 186 -17.49 -0.23 -12.48
C GLN A 186 -17.25 1.13 -13.15
N VAL A 187 -17.18 2.23 -12.38
CA VAL A 187 -17.15 3.58 -12.94
C VAL A 187 -16.16 4.45 -12.19
N ILE A 188 -15.28 5.10 -12.96
CA ILE A 188 -14.32 6.08 -12.48
C ILE A 188 -14.62 7.44 -13.12
N ALA A 189 -14.58 8.49 -12.30
CA ALA A 189 -14.52 9.88 -12.77
C ALA A 189 -13.05 10.32 -12.83
N ILE A 190 -12.63 10.90 -13.94
CA ILE A 190 -11.26 11.35 -14.21
C ILE A 190 -11.28 12.86 -14.41
N LYS A 191 -10.63 13.61 -13.51
CA LYS A 191 -10.56 15.08 -13.59
C LYS A 191 -9.44 15.53 -14.53
N ASP A 192 -9.77 16.26 -15.59
CA ASP A 192 -8.78 16.83 -16.50
C ASP A 192 -8.12 18.09 -15.92
N LYS A 193 -7.10 18.63 -16.61
CA LYS A 193 -6.36 19.83 -16.20
C LYS A 193 -7.23 21.11 -16.13
N ASN A 194 -8.35 21.15 -16.84
CA ASN A 194 -9.29 22.27 -16.88
C ASN A 194 -10.36 22.16 -15.78
N ASN A 195 -10.18 21.23 -14.82
CA ASN A 195 -11.13 20.93 -13.76
C ASN A 195 -12.49 20.39 -14.23
N THR A 196 -12.57 19.84 -15.44
CA THR A 196 -13.74 19.11 -15.93
C THR A 196 -13.57 17.61 -15.70
N TYR A 197 -14.67 16.86 -15.71
CA TYR A 197 -14.65 15.41 -15.47
C TYR A 197 -15.01 14.64 -16.73
N SER A 198 -14.31 13.53 -16.96
CA SER A 198 -14.72 12.48 -17.88
C SER A 198 -15.08 11.22 -17.09
N ILE A 199 -16.07 10.47 -17.59
CA ILE A 199 -16.51 9.22 -16.95
C ILE A 199 -16.00 8.06 -17.79
N LYS A 200 -15.39 7.08 -17.12
CA LYS A 200 -14.88 5.86 -17.74
C LYS A 200 -15.48 4.65 -17.04
N LYS A 201 -16.05 3.74 -17.84
CA LYS A 201 -16.45 2.40 -17.36
C LYS A 201 -15.20 1.51 -17.31
N ILE A 202 -15.07 0.76 -16.24
CA ILE A 202 -13.98 -0.18 -15.96
C ILE A 202 -14.53 -1.57 -15.72
#